data_AF-A0A132TNR9-F1
#
_entry.id   AF-A0A132TNR9-F1
#
_cell.length_a   1.000
_cell.length_b   1.000
_cell.length_c   1.000
_cell.angle_alpha   90.00
_cell.angle_beta   90.00
_cell.angle_gamma   90.00
#
_symmetry.space_group_name_H-M   'P 1'
#
loop_
_entity.id
_entity.type
_entity.pdbx_description
1 polymer ?
#
loop_
_entity_poly.entity_id
_entity_poly.type
_entity_poly.pdbx_seq_one_letter_code
_entity_poly.pdbx_strand_id
1 'polypeptide(L)'
;MRYAEVDSSTPVITEVSSRVEDRVCTLRWRWPDGVQAVCIHKAPAEAADSGELPPSGMKLYTREEYKANNGYRDRLDDIGLVAYTVYARLADGTDTLLVRQRDGANRTLVSAGKARIYYSIQQKKSLFSKQKTVHMTITAEVPVSKEVLCYVKKRGGFPASKEDGVLFPFVQDFAAGRNILPPIEIGKEDAVRIFFTDGRKYGIFYELVPE
;
A
#
# COMPACT_ATOMS: atom_id res chain seq x y z
N MET A 1 -5.89 23.04 -11.41
CA MET A 1 -5.32 23.15 -10.06
C MET A 1 -3.81 23.13 -10.20
N ARG A 2 -3.07 23.95 -9.43
CA ARG A 2 -1.61 23.96 -9.42
C ARG A 2 -1.10 24.12 -7.98
N TYR A 3 0.16 23.77 -7.75
CA TYR A 3 0.79 24.06 -6.47
C TYR A 3 1.11 25.56 -6.37
N ALA A 4 0.94 26.12 -5.17
CA ALA A 4 1.37 27.47 -4.86
C ALA A 4 2.89 27.52 -4.65
N GLU A 5 3.49 28.69 -4.87
CA GLU A 5 4.81 28.97 -4.29
C GLU A 5 4.65 29.13 -2.78
N VAL A 6 5.48 28.40 -2.02
CA VAL A 6 5.37 28.29 -0.57
C VAL A 6 6.47 29.14 0.07
N ASP A 7 6.08 30.01 1.00
CA ASP A 7 6.97 30.74 1.88
C ASP A 7 6.69 30.42 3.35
N SER A 8 7.40 31.09 4.28
CA SER A 8 7.25 30.87 5.72
C SER A 8 5.90 31.30 6.30
N SER A 9 5.08 32.06 5.55
CA SER A 9 3.74 32.50 5.96
C SER A 9 2.63 31.60 5.44
N THR A 10 2.97 30.62 4.60
CA THR A 10 1.99 29.76 3.95
C THR A 10 1.32 28.82 4.96
N PRO A 11 -0.03 28.73 4.98
CA PRO A 11 -0.73 27.87 5.92
C PRO A 11 -0.43 26.39 5.66
N VAL A 12 -0.08 25.67 6.73
CA VAL A 12 0.26 24.24 6.69
C VAL A 12 -0.76 23.41 7.45
N ILE A 13 -1.16 22.28 6.86
CA ILE A 13 -1.94 21.25 7.53
C ILE A 13 -1.01 20.50 8.49
N THR A 14 -1.46 20.36 9.74
CA THR A 14 -0.71 19.69 10.81
C THR A 14 -1.64 18.78 11.62
N GLU A 15 -1.04 17.91 12.44
CA GLU A 15 -1.77 17.02 13.36
C GLU A 15 -2.80 16.13 12.65
N VAL A 16 -2.48 15.67 11.43
CA VAL A 16 -3.35 14.75 10.69
C VAL A 16 -3.39 13.41 11.43
N SER A 17 -4.59 13.01 11.83
CA SER A 17 -4.88 11.75 12.50
C SER A 17 -6.04 11.06 11.81
N SER A 18 -6.07 9.74 11.93
CA SER A 18 -7.11 8.89 11.37
C SER A 18 -7.61 7.91 12.44
N ARG A 19 -8.91 7.59 12.37
CA ARG A 19 -9.54 6.54 13.17
C ARG A 19 -10.45 5.72 12.27
N VAL A 20 -10.34 4.40 12.34
CA VAL A 20 -11.20 3.48 11.59
C VAL A 20 -12.10 2.73 12.55
N GLU A 21 -13.41 2.82 12.33
CA GLU A 21 -14.44 2.07 13.05
C GLU A 21 -15.48 1.59 12.05
N ASP A 22 -15.83 0.30 12.07
CA ASP A 22 -16.86 -0.28 11.19
C ASP A 22 -16.73 0.10 9.69
N ARG A 23 -15.49 0.02 9.17
CA ARG A 23 -15.12 0.45 7.80
C ARG A 23 -15.35 1.93 7.49
N VAL A 24 -15.55 2.78 8.49
CA VAL A 24 -15.60 4.23 8.35
C VAL A 24 -14.28 4.81 8.86
N CYS A 25 -13.55 5.47 7.97
CA CYS A 25 -12.40 6.28 8.31
C CYS A 25 -12.87 7.69 8.68
N THR A 26 -12.49 8.16 9.87
CA THR A 26 -12.60 9.56 10.26
C THR A 26 -11.22 10.18 10.28
N LEU A 27 -10.99 11.19 9.44
CA LEU A 27 -9.78 12.00 9.44
C LEU A 27 -10.01 13.28 10.24
N ARG A 28 -9.00 13.66 11.03
CA ARG A 28 -8.96 14.94 11.74
C ARG A 28 -7.60 15.58 11.54
N TRP A 29 -7.57 16.90 11.50
CA TRP A 29 -6.36 17.69 11.43
C TRP A 29 -6.59 19.03 12.10
N ARG A 30 -5.49 19.73 12.40
CA ARG A 30 -5.57 21.12 12.82
C ARG A 30 -5.87 21.98 11.60
N TRP A 31 -7.03 22.63 11.64
CA TRP A 31 -7.46 23.52 10.56
C TRP A 31 -6.61 24.81 10.60
N PRO A 32 -5.86 25.16 9.53
CA PRO A 32 -5.00 26.34 9.55
C PRO A 32 -5.81 27.63 9.53
N ASP A 33 -5.25 28.69 10.13
CA ASP A 33 -5.87 30.02 10.09
C ASP A 33 -5.92 30.57 8.66
N GLY A 34 -6.98 31.34 8.37
CA GLY A 34 -7.20 31.92 7.04
C GLY A 34 -7.68 30.96 5.94
N VAL A 35 -7.59 29.64 6.13
CA VAL A 35 -8.03 28.65 5.14
C VAL A 35 -9.54 28.42 5.24
N GLN A 36 -10.27 28.52 4.13
CA GLN A 36 -11.73 28.30 4.08
C GLN A 36 -12.11 26.89 3.63
N ALA A 37 -11.26 26.24 2.84
CA ALA A 37 -11.46 24.89 2.36
C ALA A 37 -10.12 24.16 2.18
N VAL A 38 -10.19 22.84 2.14
CA VAL A 38 -9.07 21.96 1.80
C VAL A 38 -9.45 21.08 0.62
N CYS A 39 -8.45 20.53 -0.07
CA CYS A 39 -8.65 19.45 -1.02
C CYS A 39 -8.09 18.15 -0.42
N ILE A 40 -8.90 17.10 -0.40
CA ILE A 40 -8.53 15.79 0.14
C ILE A 40 -8.34 14.83 -1.02
N HIS A 41 -7.15 14.24 -1.10
CA HIS A 41 -6.84 13.18 -2.05
C HIS A 41 -6.77 11.84 -1.34
N LYS A 42 -7.37 10.82 -1.95
CA LYS A 42 -7.36 9.43 -1.49
C LYS A 42 -6.74 8.57 -2.58
N ALA A 43 -5.71 7.79 -2.26
CA ALA A 43 -5.06 6.88 -3.20
C ALA A 43 -4.52 5.63 -2.48
N PRO A 44 -4.27 4.52 -3.21
CA PRO A 44 -3.47 3.42 -2.68
C PRO A 44 -2.13 3.93 -2.15
N ALA A 45 -1.65 3.40 -1.03
CA ALA A 45 -0.42 3.91 -0.41
C ALA A 45 0.84 3.75 -1.27
N GLU A 46 0.85 2.77 -2.17
CA GLU A 46 1.92 2.50 -3.14
C GLU A 46 1.79 3.32 -4.43
N ALA A 47 0.72 4.12 -4.59
CA ALA A 47 0.61 5.00 -5.73
C ALA A 47 1.80 5.98 -5.74
N ALA A 48 2.50 6.04 -6.87
CA ALA A 48 3.61 6.97 -7.06
C ALA A 48 3.10 8.41 -6.84
N ASP A 49 3.88 9.20 -6.08
CA ASP A 49 3.59 10.62 -5.93
C ASP A 49 3.65 11.28 -7.31
N SER A 50 2.61 12.03 -7.69
CA SER A 50 2.40 12.53 -9.06
C SER A 50 3.36 13.65 -9.48
N GLY A 51 4.50 13.78 -8.81
CA GLY A 51 5.58 14.68 -9.18
C GLY A 51 5.23 16.15 -8.94
N GLU A 52 5.32 16.96 -9.98
CA GLU A 52 5.18 18.43 -9.91
C GLU A 52 3.73 18.92 -10.01
N LEU A 53 2.78 18.05 -10.35
CA LEU A 53 1.37 18.41 -10.50
C LEU A 53 0.52 17.84 -9.37
N PRO A 54 -0.52 18.58 -8.92
CA PRO A 54 -1.51 18.03 -8.00
C PRO A 54 -2.23 16.82 -8.60
N PRO A 55 -2.50 15.77 -7.82
CA PRO A 55 -3.29 14.63 -8.30
C PRO A 55 -4.71 15.03 -8.69
N SER A 56 -5.30 14.30 -9.64
CA SER A 56 -6.71 14.45 -10.01
C SER A 56 -7.64 13.76 -8.99
N GLY A 57 -8.95 14.00 -9.10
CA GLY A 57 -9.94 13.30 -8.26
C GLY A 57 -10.00 13.75 -6.80
N MET A 58 -9.47 14.92 -6.46
CA MET A 58 -9.55 15.45 -5.10
C MET A 58 -10.98 15.87 -4.74
N LYS A 59 -11.32 15.69 -3.46
CA LYS A 59 -12.56 16.20 -2.87
C LYS A 59 -12.33 17.54 -2.20
N LEU A 60 -13.08 18.57 -2.62
CA LEU A 60 -13.15 19.84 -1.89
C LEU A 60 -13.92 19.63 -0.59
N TYR A 61 -13.42 20.17 0.51
CA TYR A 61 -14.04 20.06 1.82
C TYR A 61 -13.91 21.37 2.59
N THR A 62 -15.03 21.93 3.06
CA THR A 62 -15.06 23.24 3.72
C THR A 62 -14.85 23.14 5.22
N ARG A 63 -14.51 24.28 5.84
CA ARG A 63 -14.38 24.37 7.29
C ARG A 63 -15.70 24.09 8.00
N GLU A 64 -16.82 24.50 7.41
CA GLU A 64 -18.17 24.29 7.91
C GLU A 64 -18.51 22.80 7.90
N GLU A 65 -18.23 22.09 6.80
CA GLU A 65 -18.44 20.64 6.72
C GLU A 65 -17.60 19.90 7.76
N TYR A 66 -16.33 20.29 7.93
CA TYR A 66 -15.42 19.71 8.91
C TYR A 66 -15.93 19.86 10.34
N LYS A 67 -16.42 21.06 10.70
CA LYS A 67 -17.00 21.32 12.03
C LYS A 67 -18.29 20.52 12.23
N ALA A 68 -19.18 20.50 11.24
CA ALA A 68 -20.46 19.79 11.32
C ALA A 68 -20.29 18.27 11.51
N ASN A 69 -19.26 17.69 10.89
CA ASN A 69 -19.01 16.24 10.91
C ASN A 69 -17.97 15.80 11.95
N ASN A 70 -17.35 16.77 12.66
CA ASN A 70 -16.24 16.55 13.59
C ASN A 70 -15.06 15.79 12.94
N GLY A 71 -14.67 16.24 11.76
CA GLY A 71 -13.70 15.56 10.89
C GLY A 71 -14.25 15.29 9.49
N TYR A 72 -13.39 14.76 8.62
CA TYR A 72 -13.80 14.18 7.34
C TYR A 72 -14.11 12.70 7.52
N ARG A 73 -15.25 12.24 7.00
CA ARG A 73 -15.65 10.83 7.05
C ARG A 73 -15.63 10.22 5.66
N ASP A 74 -15.01 9.05 5.55
CA ASP A 74 -14.94 8.26 4.33
C ASP A 74 -15.29 6.81 4.62
N ARG A 75 -16.07 6.19 3.73
CA ARG A 75 -16.31 4.75 3.78
C ARG A 75 -15.17 4.03 3.08
N LEU A 76 -14.51 3.13 3.79
CA LEU A 76 -13.44 2.30 3.26
C LEU A 76 -14.05 1.11 2.53
N ASP A 77 -14.35 1.32 1.26
CA ASP A 77 -14.75 0.25 0.34
C ASP A 77 -13.53 -0.40 -0.36
N ASP A 78 -12.34 0.17 -0.21
CA ASP A 78 -11.06 -0.37 -0.71
C ASP A 78 -10.50 -1.49 0.19
N ILE A 79 -9.44 -2.17 -0.29
CA ILE A 79 -8.68 -3.17 0.46
C ILE A 79 -7.21 -2.74 0.50
N GLY A 80 -6.52 -2.97 1.62
CA GLY A 80 -5.11 -2.63 1.79
C GLY A 80 -4.89 -1.27 2.45
N LEU A 81 -3.74 -0.65 2.20
CA LEU A 81 -3.39 0.64 2.78
C LEU A 81 -3.80 1.79 1.86
N VAL A 82 -4.60 2.70 2.40
CA VAL A 82 -5.03 3.91 1.73
C VAL A 82 -4.28 5.10 2.31
N ALA A 83 -3.70 5.92 1.44
CA ALA A 83 -3.13 7.20 1.79
C ALA A 83 -4.16 8.31 1.61
N TYR A 84 -4.31 9.13 2.64
CA TYR A 84 -5.02 10.40 2.55
C TYR A 84 -4.02 11.54 2.64
N THR A 85 -4.09 12.46 1.69
CA THR A 85 -3.30 13.70 1.72
C THR A 85 -4.26 14.88 1.72
N VAL A 86 -4.09 15.79 2.69
CA VAL A 86 -4.92 16.99 2.83
C VAL A 86 -4.12 18.20 2.36
N TYR A 87 -4.63 18.93 1.38
CA TYR A 87 -3.97 20.12 0.84
C TYR A 87 -4.74 21.35 1.29
N ALA A 88 -4.06 22.30 1.94
CA ALA A 88 -4.65 23.62 2.16
C ALA A 88 -4.91 24.28 0.80
N ARG A 89 -6.13 24.78 0.61
CA ARG A 89 -6.50 25.53 -0.59
C ARG A 89 -6.37 27.02 -0.30
N LEU A 90 -5.57 27.71 -1.10
CA LEU A 90 -5.49 29.16 -1.06
C LEU A 90 -6.54 29.76 -1.99
N ALA A 91 -7.11 30.89 -1.58
CA ALA A 91 -7.99 31.67 -2.44
C ALA A 91 -7.11 32.57 -3.33
N ASP A 92 -7.09 32.29 -4.63
CA ASP A 92 -6.44 33.16 -5.62
C ASP A 92 -7.37 33.32 -6.84
N GLY A 93 -8.29 34.28 -6.74
CA GLY A 93 -9.22 34.62 -7.82
C GLY A 93 -9.93 33.39 -8.41
N THR A 94 -9.65 33.10 -9.69
CA THR A 94 -10.25 32.00 -10.45
C THR A 94 -9.52 30.67 -10.32
N ASP A 95 -8.26 30.66 -9.88
CA ASP A 95 -7.44 29.46 -9.82
C ASP A 95 -7.50 28.77 -8.46
N THR A 96 -7.48 27.44 -8.46
CA THR A 96 -7.31 26.65 -7.24
C THR A 96 -5.83 26.37 -7.02
N LEU A 97 -5.25 27.10 -6.06
CA LEU A 97 -3.89 26.91 -5.57
C LEU A 97 -3.86 25.98 -4.36
N LEU A 98 -2.98 25.00 -4.39
CA LEU A 98 -2.78 24.02 -3.31
C LEU A 98 -1.40 24.17 -2.68
N VAL A 99 -1.34 24.16 -1.35
CA VAL A 99 -0.06 24.18 -0.64
C VAL A 99 0.58 22.79 -0.71
N ARG A 100 1.79 22.71 -1.26
CA ARG A 100 2.57 21.46 -1.30
C ARG A 100 3.45 21.34 -0.07
N GLN A 101 3.14 20.39 0.80
CA GLN A 101 3.98 20.03 1.94
C GLN A 101 4.85 18.81 1.60
N ARG A 102 6.17 18.96 1.67
CA ARG A 102 7.15 17.90 1.37
C ARG A 102 7.57 17.10 2.62
N ASP A 103 7.25 17.58 3.80
CA ASP A 103 7.53 16.93 5.08
C ASP A 103 6.58 15.75 5.37
N GLY A 104 5.49 15.63 4.61
CA GLY A 104 4.47 14.59 4.78
C GLY A 104 3.55 14.82 5.99
N ALA A 105 3.64 15.96 6.67
CA ALA A 105 2.83 16.26 7.86
C ALA A 105 1.33 16.33 7.58
N ASN A 106 0.96 16.51 6.32
CA ASN A 106 -0.40 16.56 5.82
C ASN A 106 -0.93 15.21 5.29
N ARG A 107 -0.19 14.13 5.47
CA ARG A 107 -0.51 12.79 4.98
C ARG A 107 -0.72 11.82 6.12
N THR A 108 -1.70 10.93 5.99
CA THR A 108 -1.89 9.80 6.89
C THR A 108 -2.21 8.52 6.13
N LEU A 109 -1.82 7.39 6.72
CA LEU A 109 -2.04 6.06 6.16
C LEU A 109 -3.12 5.36 6.98
N VAL A 110 -4.04 4.71 6.29
CA VAL A 110 -5.21 4.06 6.86
C VAL A 110 -5.30 2.65 6.31
N SER A 111 -5.35 1.66 7.19
CA SER A 111 -5.64 0.28 6.77
C SER A 111 -7.14 0.13 6.54
N ALA A 112 -7.52 -0.20 5.31
CA ALA A 112 -8.86 -0.62 4.94
C ALA A 112 -9.08 -2.15 5.12
N GLY A 113 -8.17 -2.80 5.86
CA GLY A 113 -8.05 -4.26 5.94
C GLY A 113 -6.74 -4.73 5.31
N LYS A 114 -6.32 -5.97 5.62
CA LYS A 114 -5.17 -6.59 4.96
C LYS A 114 -5.61 -7.18 3.64
N ALA A 115 -4.88 -6.87 2.56
CA ALA A 115 -5.10 -7.54 1.29
C ALA A 115 -4.56 -8.97 1.37
N ARG A 116 -5.33 -9.95 0.90
CA ARG A 116 -4.88 -11.34 0.89
C ARG A 116 -4.02 -11.64 -0.32
N ILE A 117 -2.95 -12.38 -0.05
CA ILE A 117 -2.07 -12.97 -1.04
C ILE A 117 -2.14 -14.48 -0.83
N TYR A 118 -2.83 -15.17 -1.72
CA TYR A 118 -2.88 -16.61 -1.74
C TYR A 118 -1.68 -17.16 -2.51
N TYR A 119 -1.13 -18.28 -2.06
CA TYR A 119 -0.07 -18.95 -2.79
C TYR A 119 -0.24 -20.46 -2.79
N SER A 120 0.07 -21.08 -3.94
CA SER A 120 0.18 -22.54 -4.07
C SER A 120 1.53 -22.94 -4.64
N ILE A 121 2.05 -24.06 -4.15
CA ILE A 121 3.32 -24.66 -4.58
C ILE A 121 3.05 -26.10 -4.99
N GLN A 122 3.02 -26.35 -6.30
CA GLN A 122 2.80 -27.69 -6.85
C GLN A 122 4.11 -28.33 -7.29
N GLN A 123 4.35 -29.57 -6.86
CA GLN A 123 5.57 -30.30 -7.18
C GLN A 123 5.26 -31.44 -8.16
N LYS A 124 5.92 -31.45 -9.31
CA LYS A 124 5.87 -32.58 -10.25
C LYS A 124 7.14 -33.41 -10.10
N LYS A 125 6.96 -34.64 -9.60
CA LYS A 125 8.06 -35.61 -9.48
C LYS A 125 8.30 -36.27 -10.84
N SER A 126 9.55 -36.30 -11.28
CA SER A 126 9.99 -37.20 -12.35
C SER A 126 10.47 -38.51 -11.72
N LEU A 127 9.97 -39.65 -12.21
CA LEU A 127 10.16 -40.98 -11.59
C LEU A 127 11.62 -41.45 -11.54
N PHE A 128 12.53 -40.84 -12.32
CA PHE A 128 13.95 -41.21 -12.38
C PHE A 128 14.92 -40.03 -12.23
N SER A 129 14.43 -38.80 -12.07
CA SER A 129 15.29 -37.63 -11.92
C SER A 129 15.72 -37.41 -10.47
N LYS A 130 16.95 -36.92 -10.28
CA LYS A 130 17.42 -36.36 -9.00
C LYS A 130 16.79 -34.99 -8.69
N GLN A 131 16.09 -34.41 -9.66
CA GLN A 131 15.41 -33.13 -9.58
C GLN A 131 13.89 -33.30 -9.67
N LYS A 132 13.17 -32.28 -9.21
CA LYS A 132 11.73 -32.13 -9.36
C LYS A 132 11.41 -30.71 -9.78
N THR A 133 10.36 -30.58 -10.57
CA THR A 133 9.85 -29.29 -11.03
C THR A 133 8.86 -28.73 -10.02
N VAL A 134 9.05 -27.48 -9.62
CA VAL A 134 8.13 -26.74 -8.75
C VAL A 134 7.44 -25.65 -9.57
N HIS A 135 6.11 -25.64 -9.50
CA HIS A 135 5.26 -24.59 -10.05
C HIS A 135 4.70 -23.78 -8.89
N MET A 136 4.89 -22.47 -8.94
CA MET A 136 4.36 -21.54 -7.94
C MET A 136 3.29 -20.67 -8.59
N THR A 137 2.19 -20.48 -7.88
CA THR A 137 1.14 -19.52 -8.26
C THR A 137 0.93 -18.55 -7.11
N ILE A 138 0.84 -17.26 -7.44
CA ILE A 138 0.49 -16.19 -6.50
C ILE A 138 -0.82 -15.56 -6.95
N THR A 139 -1.83 -15.53 -6.09
CA THR A 139 -3.10 -14.84 -6.35
C THR A 139 -3.26 -13.68 -5.37
N ALA A 140 -3.26 -12.45 -5.86
CA ALA A 140 -3.30 -11.25 -5.01
C ALA A 140 -4.60 -10.46 -5.20
N GLU A 141 -5.20 -9.97 -4.11
CA GLU A 141 -6.40 -9.11 -4.19
C GLU A 141 -6.10 -7.72 -4.77
N VAL A 142 -4.87 -7.25 -4.59
CA VAL A 142 -4.36 -5.97 -5.11
C VAL A 142 -3.00 -6.20 -5.78
N PRO A 143 -2.50 -5.28 -6.63
CA PRO A 143 -1.12 -5.37 -7.12
C PRO A 143 -0.11 -5.41 -5.96
N VAL A 144 0.95 -6.19 -6.10
CA VAL A 144 1.97 -6.39 -5.06
C VAL A 144 3.37 -6.24 -5.67
N SER A 145 4.20 -5.39 -5.08
CA SER A 145 5.60 -5.26 -5.52
C SER A 145 6.40 -6.55 -5.31
N LYS A 146 7.34 -6.82 -6.22
CA LYS A 146 8.31 -7.92 -6.13
C LYS A 146 9.13 -7.92 -4.85
N GLU A 147 9.28 -6.75 -4.21
CA GLU A 147 10.02 -6.59 -2.97
C GLU A 147 9.26 -7.10 -1.75
N VAL A 148 7.96 -7.37 -1.86
CA VAL A 148 7.11 -7.80 -0.74
C VAL A 148 7.35 -9.27 -0.39
N LEU A 149 7.56 -10.12 -1.40
CA LEU A 149 7.63 -11.57 -1.25
C LEU A 149 9.01 -12.12 -1.63
N CYS A 150 9.37 -13.23 -1.02
CA CYS A 150 10.48 -14.08 -1.44
C CYS A 150 10.09 -15.55 -1.28
N TYR A 151 10.79 -16.44 -1.97
CA TYR A 151 10.72 -17.87 -1.68
C TYR A 151 12.05 -18.37 -1.10
N VAL A 152 11.96 -19.29 -0.16
CA VAL A 152 13.13 -19.93 0.46
C VAL A 152 13.16 -21.39 0.07
N LYS A 153 14.35 -21.87 -0.29
CA LYS A 153 14.63 -23.27 -0.57
C LYS A 153 15.47 -23.87 0.54
N LYS A 154 15.03 -24.99 1.10
CA LYS A 154 15.75 -25.74 2.14
C LYS A 154 15.83 -27.22 1.77
N ARG A 155 16.97 -27.84 2.01
CA ARG A 155 17.15 -29.29 1.86
C ARG A 155 16.71 -30.01 3.13
N GLY A 156 16.02 -31.13 2.99
CA GLY A 156 15.66 -32.00 4.12
C GLY A 156 14.43 -31.55 4.92
N GLY A 157 13.66 -30.58 4.42
CA GLY A 157 12.42 -30.13 5.06
C GLY A 157 11.96 -28.77 4.56
N PHE A 158 10.73 -28.39 4.91
CA PHE A 158 10.19 -27.06 4.58
C PHE A 158 10.88 -25.97 5.41
N PRO A 159 11.20 -24.81 4.83
CA PRO A 159 11.68 -23.65 5.57
C PRO A 159 10.68 -23.20 6.65
N ALA A 160 11.18 -22.90 7.84
CA ALA A 160 10.41 -22.34 8.95
C ALA A 160 10.35 -20.80 8.94
N SER A 161 11.38 -20.14 8.40
CA SER A 161 11.45 -18.68 8.23
C SER A 161 12.21 -18.31 6.95
N LYS A 162 12.31 -17.01 6.67
CA LYS A 162 13.04 -16.51 5.50
C LYS A 162 14.56 -16.70 5.60
N GLU A 163 15.07 -16.94 6.81
CA GLU A 163 16.48 -17.24 7.11
C GLU A 163 16.77 -18.75 7.12
N ASP A 164 15.73 -19.60 7.13
CA ASP A 164 15.85 -21.05 7.21
C ASP A 164 16.05 -21.71 5.83
N GLY A 165 17.13 -21.33 5.15
CA GLY A 165 17.50 -21.87 3.84
C GLY A 165 18.11 -20.82 2.93
N VAL A 166 18.10 -21.09 1.62
CA VAL A 166 18.54 -20.14 0.60
C VAL A 166 17.35 -19.32 0.15
N LEU A 167 17.41 -18.01 0.36
CA LEU A 167 16.40 -17.04 -0.06
C LEU A 167 16.59 -16.67 -1.52
N PHE A 168 15.48 -16.60 -2.26
CA PHE A 168 15.41 -16.13 -3.63
C PHE A 168 14.36 -15.02 -3.74
N PRO A 169 14.75 -13.82 -4.25
CA PRO A 169 13.80 -12.74 -4.51
C PRO A 169 12.98 -13.02 -5.77
N PHE A 170 11.77 -12.45 -5.84
CA PHE A 170 11.05 -12.36 -7.10
C PHE A 170 11.59 -11.20 -7.94
N VAL A 171 11.58 -11.35 -9.27
CA VAL A 171 12.15 -10.36 -10.20
C VAL A 171 11.10 -9.45 -10.85
N GLN A 172 9.82 -9.80 -10.71
CA GLN A 172 8.68 -9.10 -11.30
C GLN A 172 7.60 -8.85 -10.25
N ASP A 173 6.88 -7.74 -10.41
CA ASP A 173 5.71 -7.43 -9.59
C ASP A 173 4.55 -8.38 -9.90
N PHE A 174 3.60 -8.48 -8.98
CA PHE A 174 2.40 -9.30 -9.13
C PHE A 174 1.21 -8.41 -9.46
N ALA A 175 0.51 -8.72 -10.54
CA ALA A 175 -0.77 -8.08 -10.85
C ALA A 175 -1.84 -8.54 -9.85
N ALA A 176 -2.91 -7.76 -9.71
CA ALA A 176 -4.11 -8.26 -9.05
C ALA A 176 -4.66 -9.48 -9.82
N GLY A 177 -5.19 -10.46 -9.09
CA GLY A 177 -5.59 -11.75 -9.61
C GLY A 177 -4.45 -12.76 -9.64
N ARG A 178 -4.55 -13.74 -10.54
CA ARG A 178 -3.70 -14.92 -10.58
C ARG A 178 -2.43 -14.69 -11.40
N ASN A 179 -1.28 -14.94 -10.81
CA ASN A 179 0.06 -14.84 -11.40
C ASN A 179 0.71 -16.23 -11.40
N ILE A 180 0.97 -16.78 -12.59
CA ILE A 180 1.69 -18.06 -12.74
C ILE A 180 3.17 -17.76 -12.94
N LEU A 181 4.01 -18.32 -12.09
CA LEU A 181 5.45 -18.11 -12.15
C LEU A 181 6.14 -19.15 -13.05
N PRO A 182 7.27 -18.79 -13.67
CA PRO A 182 8.10 -19.77 -14.37
C PRO A 182 8.45 -20.95 -13.44
N PRO A 183 8.37 -22.20 -13.94
CA PRO A 183 8.73 -23.36 -13.15
C PRO A 183 10.22 -23.34 -12.80
N ILE A 184 10.56 -23.85 -11.62
CA ILE A 184 11.95 -24.00 -11.17
C ILE A 184 12.28 -25.47 -10.94
N GLU A 185 13.50 -25.86 -11.25
CA GLU A 185 14.04 -27.18 -10.92
C GLU A 185 14.77 -27.12 -9.58
N ILE A 186 14.42 -28.02 -8.66
CA ILE A 186 15.08 -28.16 -7.36
C ILE A 186 15.47 -29.62 -7.10
N GLY A 187 16.35 -29.85 -6.12
CA GLY A 187 16.69 -31.20 -5.70
C GLY A 187 15.47 -31.96 -5.19
N LYS A 188 15.44 -33.28 -5.35
CA LYS A 188 14.34 -34.13 -4.89
C LYS A 188 14.02 -33.93 -3.39
N GLU A 189 15.05 -33.75 -2.58
CA GLU A 189 15.01 -33.50 -1.12
C GLU A 189 14.86 -32.02 -0.75
N ASP A 190 14.85 -31.11 -1.72
CA ASP A 190 14.64 -29.68 -1.47
C ASP A 190 13.14 -29.40 -1.33
N ALA A 191 12.78 -28.48 -0.44
CA ALA A 191 11.43 -27.95 -0.30
C ALA A 191 11.47 -26.42 -0.40
N VAL A 192 10.34 -25.84 -0.80
CA VAL A 192 10.20 -24.40 -1.01
C VAL A 192 9.01 -23.87 -0.21
N ARG A 193 9.14 -22.66 0.33
CA ARG A 193 8.05 -21.92 0.97
C ARG A 193 8.16 -20.43 0.67
N ILE A 194 7.03 -19.74 0.58
CA ILE A 194 6.94 -18.30 0.33
C ILE A 194 6.80 -17.55 1.65
N PHE A 195 7.45 -16.40 1.75
CA PHE A 195 7.44 -15.51 2.91
C PHE A 195 7.38 -14.05 2.48
N PHE A 196 7.01 -13.17 3.42
CA PHE A 196 7.35 -11.76 3.30
C PHE A 196 8.86 -11.55 3.44
N THR A 197 9.43 -10.65 2.64
CA THR A 197 10.82 -10.20 2.79
C THR A 197 11.05 -9.49 4.13
N ASP A 198 10.04 -8.76 4.60
CA ASP A 198 9.94 -8.17 5.94
C ASP A 198 8.53 -8.37 6.51
N GLY A 199 8.37 -9.36 7.40
CA GLY A 199 7.07 -9.67 7.99
C GLY A 199 6.51 -8.57 8.90
N ARG A 200 7.36 -7.72 9.51
CA ARG A 200 6.89 -6.61 10.36
C ARG A 200 6.36 -5.47 9.50
N LYS A 201 7.07 -5.17 8.42
CA LYS A 201 6.67 -4.13 7.46
C LYS A 201 5.49 -4.55 6.62
N TYR A 202 5.50 -5.74 6.03
CA TYR A 202 4.47 -6.14 5.06
C TYR A 202 3.28 -6.83 5.70
N GLY A 203 3.44 -7.45 6.87
CA GLY A 203 2.35 -8.10 7.60
C GLY A 203 1.28 -7.14 8.12
N ILE A 204 1.50 -5.83 8.10
CA ILE A 204 0.46 -4.81 8.37
C ILE A 204 -0.40 -4.51 7.14
N PHE A 205 0.10 -4.77 5.93
CA PHE A 205 -0.59 -4.49 4.67
C PHE A 205 -1.24 -5.73 4.07
N TYR A 206 -0.59 -6.88 4.24
CA TYR A 206 -0.93 -8.12 3.58
C TYR A 206 -1.11 -9.26 4.57
N GLU A 207 -1.95 -10.20 4.18
CA GLU A 207 -2.07 -11.52 4.80
C GLU A 207 -1.64 -12.58 3.76
N LEU A 208 -0.65 -13.39 4.12
CA LEU A 208 -0.17 -14.46 3.24
C LEU A 208 -0.90 -15.77 3.60
N VAL A 209 -1.63 -16.32 2.65
CA VAL A 209 -2.52 -17.47 2.84
C VAL A 209 -2.04 -18.66 1.97
N PRO A 210 -1.63 -19.79 2.55
CA PRO A 210 -1.32 -20.99 1.77
C PRO A 210 -2.59 -21.65 1.23
N GLU A 211 -2.53 -22.11 -0.02
CA GLU A 211 -3.52 -22.99 -0.69
C GLU A 211 -3.08 -24.46 -0.74
#